data_AF-A0A1H6ZU99-F1
#
_entry.id   AF-A0A1H6ZU99-F1
#
_cell.length_a   1.000
_cell.length_b   1.000
_cell.length_c   1.000
_cell.angle_alpha   90.00
_cell.angle_beta   90.00
_cell.angle_gamma   90.00
#
_symmetry.space_group_name_H-M   'P 1'
#
loop_
_entity.id
_entity.type
_entity.pdbx_description
1 polymer ?
#
loop_
_entity_poly.entity_id
_entity_poly.type
_entity_poly.pdbx_seq_one_letter_code
_entity_poly.pdbx_strand_id
1 'polypeptide(L)'
;MALTRSYRTTTIERSQRDPEFAQGLLDEAATLFLNGEPEVARILLRDLVNATLGFEALAKETERPSKSLHRMLSAHGNPSMDNLAAIFGAMRSWLNVEIRVTAVPAQ
;
A
#
# COMPACT_ATOMS: atom_id res chain seq x y z
N MET A 1 -1.85 14.07 20.20
CA MET A 1 -2.09 14.44 18.78
C MET A 1 -0.97 15.28 18.13
N ALA A 2 0.26 15.31 18.66
CA ALA A 2 1.45 15.84 17.93
C ALA A 2 2.39 14.72 17.41
N LEU A 3 2.34 13.52 18.02
CA LEU A 3 3.17 12.37 17.67
C LEU A 3 2.81 11.69 16.34
N THR A 4 1.55 11.78 15.90
CA THR A 4 1.07 11.09 14.67
C THR A 4 1.45 11.82 13.38
N ARG A 5 1.62 13.15 13.41
CA ARG A 5 2.11 13.90 12.24
C ARG A 5 3.59 13.68 12.00
N SER A 6 4.41 13.76 13.07
CA SER A 6 5.85 13.50 12.99
C SER A 6 6.13 12.07 12.51
N TYR A 7 5.42 11.06 13.05
CA TYR A 7 5.54 9.67 12.62
C TYR A 7 5.19 9.48 11.14
N ARG A 8 4.06 10.05 10.68
CA ARG A 8 3.64 9.95 9.27
C ARG A 8 4.65 10.60 8.32
N THR A 9 5.20 11.76 8.68
CA THR A 9 6.25 12.43 7.89
C THR A 9 7.53 11.58 7.83
N THR A 10 7.97 11.01 8.96
CA THR A 10 9.15 10.14 8.99
C THR A 10 8.98 8.85 8.19
N THR A 11 7.78 8.24 8.21
CA THR A 11 7.47 7.05 7.41
C THR A 11 7.52 7.37 5.92
N ILE A 12 6.90 8.48 5.49
CA ILE A 12 6.90 8.91 4.08
C ILE A 12 8.32 9.21 3.59
N GLU A 13 9.09 9.99 4.35
CA GLU A 13 10.47 10.34 3.98
C GLU A 13 11.39 9.13 3.93
N ARG A 14 11.18 8.15 4.82
CA ARG A 14 11.99 6.94 4.86
C ARG A 14 11.66 6.01 3.70
N SER A 15 10.39 5.78 3.38
CA SER A 15 10.00 4.95 2.23
C SER A 15 10.54 5.46 0.88
N GLN A 16 10.84 6.75 0.77
CA GLN A 16 11.47 7.31 -0.43
C GLN A 16 12.96 7.01 -0.55
N ARG A 17 13.65 6.88 0.59
CA ARG A 17 15.12 6.75 0.65
C ARG A 17 15.59 5.32 0.91
N ASP A 18 14.69 4.48 1.41
CA ASP A 18 14.97 3.13 1.90
C ASP A 18 14.03 2.12 1.19
N PRO A 19 14.51 1.49 0.09
CA PRO A 19 13.73 0.50 -0.66
C PRO A 19 13.33 -0.71 0.18
N GLU A 20 14.16 -1.14 1.14
CA GLU A 20 13.84 -2.27 2.02
C GLU A 20 12.67 -1.92 2.94
N PHE A 21 12.63 -0.68 3.45
CA PHE A 21 11.50 -0.19 4.23
C PHE A 21 10.22 -0.12 3.40
N ALA A 22 10.30 0.35 2.16
CA ALA A 22 9.14 0.39 1.26
C ALA A 22 8.63 -1.02 0.92
N GLN A 23 9.52 -1.99 0.71
CA GLN A 23 9.17 -3.40 0.56
C GLN A 23 8.49 -3.94 1.82
N GLY A 24 9.05 -3.69 3.01
CA GLY A 24 8.45 -4.14 4.27
C GLY A 24 7.04 -3.61 4.50
N LEU A 25 6.75 -2.37 4.07
CA LEU A 25 5.39 -1.83 4.10
C LEU A 25 4.43 -2.54 3.13
N LEU A 26 4.93 -2.97 1.97
CA LEU A 26 4.13 -3.76 1.01
C LEU A 26 3.84 -5.16 1.56
N ASP A 27 4.84 -5.80 2.17
CA ASP A 27 4.73 -7.13 2.79
C ASP A 27 3.73 -7.11 3.95
N GLU A 28 3.81 -6.08 4.80
CA GLU A 28 2.88 -5.87 5.91
C GLU A 28 1.45 -5.63 5.40
N ALA A 29 1.29 -4.81 4.36
CA ALA A 29 -0.03 -4.56 3.77
C ALA A 29 -0.67 -5.84 3.20
N ALA A 30 0.13 -6.69 2.53
CA ALA A 30 -0.33 -7.98 2.04
C ALA A 30 -0.68 -8.94 3.18
N THR A 31 0.15 -9.00 4.22
CA THR A 31 -0.05 -9.85 5.40
C THR A 31 -1.32 -9.47 6.14
N LEU A 32 -1.53 -8.18 6.43
CA LEU A 32 -2.74 -7.67 7.07
C LEU A 32 -3.99 -7.99 6.25
N PHE A 33 -3.93 -7.78 4.93
CA PHE A 33 -5.06 -8.07 4.05
C PHE A 33 -5.43 -9.56 4.08
N LEU A 34 -4.43 -10.45 3.95
CA LEU A 34 -4.64 -11.90 3.93
C LEU A 34 -5.10 -12.47 5.29
N ASN A 35 -4.79 -11.79 6.40
CA ASN A 35 -5.20 -12.18 7.75
C ASN A 35 -6.47 -11.47 8.26
N GLY A 36 -7.22 -10.80 7.38
CA GLY A 36 -8.54 -10.26 7.73
C GLY A 36 -8.53 -8.85 8.31
N GLU A 37 -7.46 -8.09 8.11
CA GLU A 37 -7.33 -6.67 8.51
C GLU A 37 -7.31 -5.70 7.30
N PRO A 38 -8.36 -5.69 6.45
CA PRO A 38 -8.33 -4.95 5.19
C PRO A 38 -8.35 -3.43 5.38
N GLU A 39 -8.86 -2.92 6.51
CA GLU A 39 -8.82 -1.48 6.82
C GLU A 39 -7.38 -1.00 7.00
N VAL A 40 -6.60 -1.68 7.84
CA VAL A 40 -5.21 -1.32 8.11
C VAL A 40 -4.38 -1.48 6.84
N ALA A 41 -4.59 -2.57 6.10
CA ALA A 41 -3.93 -2.80 4.81
C ALA A 41 -4.17 -1.65 3.81
N ARG A 42 -5.42 -1.16 3.67
CA ARG A 42 -5.73 -0.02 2.79
C ARG A 42 -5.00 1.25 3.19
N ILE A 43 -4.98 1.56 4.48
CA ILE A 43 -4.30 2.75 5.01
C ILE A 43 -2.79 2.64 4.75
N LEU A 44 -2.21 1.46 4.96
CA LEU A 44 -0.79 1.23 4.74
C LEU A 44 -0.42 1.33 3.26
N LEU A 45 -1.22 0.74 2.36
CA LEU A 45 -1.07 0.90 0.91
C LEU A 45 -1.20 2.36 0.49
N ARG A 46 -2.14 3.11 1.07
CA ARG A 46 -2.28 4.55 0.78
C ARG A 46 -1.03 5.32 1.16
N ASP A 47 -0.50 5.06 2.35
CA ASP A 47 0.69 5.75 2.85
C ASP A 47 1.92 5.38 2.03
N LEU A 48 2.06 4.10 1.65
CA LEU A 48 3.10 3.64 0.75
C LEU A 48 3.00 4.29 -0.65
N VAL A 49 1.82 4.32 -1.26
CA VAL A 49 1.59 5.00 -2.56
C VAL A 49 1.93 6.48 -2.46
N ASN A 50 1.47 7.18 -1.42
CA ASN A 50 1.77 8.60 -1.23
C ASN A 50 3.27 8.86 -1.08
N ALA A 51 3.98 7.94 -0.42
CA ALA A 51 5.41 8.08 -0.20
C ALA A 51 6.23 7.76 -1.45
N THR A 52 5.78 6.85 -2.31
CA THR A 52 6.59 6.32 -3.40
C THR A 52 6.13 6.85 -4.77
N LEU A 53 5.31 6.06 -5.46
CA LEU A 53 4.91 6.24 -6.85
C LEU A 53 3.93 7.42 -7.03
N GLY A 54 3.13 7.71 -6.00
CA GLY A 54 2.08 8.72 -6.03
C GLY A 54 0.80 8.27 -6.76
N PHE A 55 -0.32 8.91 -6.44
CA PHE A 55 -1.62 8.51 -7.00
C PHE A 55 -1.79 8.82 -8.49
N GLU A 56 -1.07 9.82 -9.02
CA GLU A 56 -1.16 10.19 -10.44
C GLU A 56 -0.47 9.17 -11.35
N ALA A 57 0.69 8.65 -10.97
CA ALA A 57 1.32 7.57 -11.73
C ALA A 57 0.59 6.24 -11.49
N LEU A 58 0.03 6.00 -10.30
CA LEU A 58 -0.78 4.81 -10.04
C LEU A 58 -2.04 4.81 -10.90
N ALA A 59 -2.64 5.98 -11.10
CA ALA A 59 -3.78 6.17 -11.99
C ALA A 59 -3.49 5.77 -13.43
N LYS A 60 -2.29 6.13 -13.93
CA LYS A 60 -1.85 5.76 -15.28
C LYS A 60 -1.63 4.25 -15.40
N GLU A 61 -0.90 3.66 -14.45
CA GLU A 61 -0.55 2.23 -14.47
C GLU A 61 -1.78 1.32 -14.35
N THR A 62 -2.78 1.75 -13.58
CA THR A 62 -3.98 0.95 -13.30
C THR A 62 -5.18 1.33 -14.17
N GLU A 63 -5.01 2.29 -15.08
CA GLU A 63 -6.08 2.87 -15.93
C GLU A 63 -7.31 3.31 -15.12
N ARG A 64 -7.06 3.93 -13.96
CA ARG A 64 -8.10 4.33 -13.00
C ARG A 64 -7.97 5.79 -12.60
N PRO A 65 -9.08 6.51 -12.41
CA PRO A 65 -8.99 7.88 -11.91
C PRO A 65 -8.33 7.95 -10.53
N SER A 66 -7.35 8.84 -10.37
CA SER A 66 -6.64 9.13 -9.10
C SER A 66 -7.61 9.35 -7.92
N LYS A 67 -8.69 10.12 -8.12
CA LYS A 67 -9.76 10.32 -7.13
C LYS A 67 -10.44 9.02 -6.68
N SER A 68 -10.61 8.06 -7.59
CA SER A 68 -11.19 6.76 -7.30
C SER A 68 -10.25 5.91 -6.44
N LEU A 69 -8.96 5.90 -6.79
CA LEU A 69 -7.91 5.21 -6.04
C LEU A 69 -7.77 5.76 -4.62
N HIS A 70 -7.79 7.09 -4.44
CA HIS A 70 -7.80 7.71 -3.12
C HIS A 70 -8.99 7.27 -2.26
N ARG A 71 -10.18 7.18 -2.87
CA ARG A 71 -11.39 6.71 -2.17
C ARG A 71 -11.27 5.22 -1.81
N MET A 72 -10.79 4.41 -2.74
CA MET A 72 -10.58 2.97 -2.55
C MET A 72 -9.60 2.67 -1.42
N LEU A 73 -8.51 3.42 -1.30
CA LEU A 73 -7.48 3.22 -0.26
C LEU A 73 -7.74 4.05 1.02
N SER A 74 -8.97 4.53 1.23
CA SER A 74 -9.35 5.17 2.50
C SER A 74 -9.67 4.13 3.58
N ALA A 75 -9.76 4.56 4.85
CA ALA A 75 -10.12 3.69 5.97
C ALA A 75 -11.43 2.92 5.71
N HIS A 76 -12.43 3.60 5.13
CA HIS A 76 -13.74 3.03 4.78
C HIS A 76 -13.84 2.67 3.29
N GLY A 77 -12.71 2.64 2.58
CA GLY A 77 -12.65 2.33 1.16
C GLY A 77 -12.96 0.86 0.89
N ASN A 78 -13.40 0.58 -0.34
CA ASN A 78 -13.71 -0.78 -0.77
C ASN A 78 -13.24 -0.98 -2.22
N PRO A 79 -11.94 -1.26 -2.45
CA PRO A 79 -11.48 -1.71 -3.76
C PRO A 79 -12.08 -3.08 -4.05
N SER A 80 -12.56 -3.31 -5.28
CA SER A 80 -12.81 -4.70 -5.70
C SER A 80 -11.50 -5.47 -5.78
N MET A 81 -11.58 -6.80 -5.83
CA MET A 81 -10.39 -7.66 -5.92
C MET A 81 -9.50 -7.30 -7.11
N ASP A 82 -10.06 -7.07 -8.30
CA ASP A 82 -9.29 -6.66 -9.49
C ASP A 82 -8.57 -5.34 -9.28
N ASN A 83 -9.20 -4.38 -8.59
CA ASN A 83 -8.61 -3.08 -8.30
C ASN A 83 -7.44 -3.23 -7.33
N LEU A 84 -7.63 -4.05 -6.30
CA LEU A 84 -6.61 -4.32 -5.31
C LEU A 84 -5.42 -5.04 -5.94
N ALA A 85 -5.67 -6.05 -6.77
CA ALA A 85 -4.64 -6.77 -7.52
C ALA A 85 -3.84 -5.84 -8.45
N ALA A 86 -4.51 -4.91 -9.14
CA ALA A 86 -3.86 -3.90 -9.96
C ALA A 86 -2.99 -2.94 -9.13
N ILE A 87 -3.46 -2.51 -7.95
CA ILE A 87 -2.68 -1.64 -7.05
C ILE A 87 -1.44 -2.37 -6.54
N PHE A 88 -1.57 -3.59 -6.03
CA PHE A 88 -0.42 -4.42 -5.65
C PHE A 88 0.52 -4.69 -6.84
N GLY A 89 -0.03 -4.79 -8.05
CA GLY A 89 0.73 -4.91 -9.29
C GLY A 89 1.59 -3.70 -9.60
N ALA A 90 1.00 -2.51 -9.57
CA ALA A 90 1.74 -1.27 -9.76
C ALA A 90 2.83 -1.10 -8.70
N MET A 91 2.52 -1.42 -7.43
CA MET A 91 3.50 -1.33 -6.34
C MET A 91 4.65 -2.32 -6.49
N ARG A 92 4.38 -3.58 -6.84
CA ARG A 92 5.44 -4.59 -7.03
C ARG A 92 6.35 -4.23 -8.20
N SER A 93 5.77 -3.72 -9.29
CA SER A 93 6.48 -3.27 -10.48
C SER A 93 7.41 -2.09 -10.15
N TRP A 94 6.88 -1.10 -9.43
CA TRP A 94 7.66 0.09 -9.02
C TRP A 94 8.80 -0.26 -8.06
N LEU A 95 8.55 -1.15 -7.08
CA LEU A 95 9.56 -1.62 -6.14
C LEU A 95 10.51 -2.67 -6.73
N ASN A 96 10.22 -3.19 -7.93
CA ASN A 96 10.94 -4.29 -8.56
C ASN A 96 11.05 -5.54 -7.65
N VAL A 97 9.90 -5.95 -7.09
CA VAL A 97 9.79 -7.10 -6.18
C VAL A 97 8.70 -8.08 -6.62
N GLU A 98 8.81 -9.33 -6.15
CA GLU A 98 7.76 -10.34 -6.25
C GLU A 98 7.16 -10.62 -4.86
N ILE A 99 5.85 -10.81 -4.79
CA ILE A 99 5.17 -11.23 -3.55
C ILE A 99 5.07 -12.76 -3.56
N ARG A 100 5.60 -13.40 -2.51
CA ARG A 100 5.43 -14.84 -2.26
C ARG A 100 4.65 -15.05 -0.98
N VAL A 101 3.63 -15.91 -1.04
CA VAL A 101 2.75 -16.19 0.09
C VAL A 101 2.89 -17.66 0.49
N THR A 102 3.00 -17.91 1.80
CA THR A 102 3.02 -19.26 2.36
C THR A 102 2.12 -19.28 3.59
N ALA A 103 1.11 -20.15 3.59
CA ALA A 103 0.27 -20.35 4.76
C ALA A 103 1.05 -21.17 5.81
N VAL A 104 0.98 -20.76 7.07
CA VAL A 104 1.63 -21.42 8.21
C VAL A 104 0.58 -21.79 9.25
N PRO A 105 0.85 -22.74 10.17
CA PRO A 105 -0.04 -23.03 11.28
C PRO A 105 -0.36 -21.75 12.07
N ALA A 106 -1.63 -21.56 12.43
CA ALA A 106 -2.03 -20.47 13.32
C ALA A 106 -1.38 -20.66 14.70
N GLN A 107 -0.90 -19.56 15.28
CA GLN A 107 -0.36 -19.51 16.65
C GLN A 107 -1.43 -19.04 17.64
#